data_AF-A0A4Y2MB17-F1
#
_entry.id   AF-A0A4Y2MB17-F1
#
_cell.length_a   1.000
_cell.length_b   1.000
_cell.length_c   1.000
_cell.angle_alpha   90.00
_cell.angle_beta   90.00
_cell.angle_gamma   90.00
#
_symmetry.space_group_name_H-M   'P 1'
#
loop_
_entity.id
_entity.type
_entity.pdbx_description
1 polymer ?
#
loop_
_entity_poly.entity_id
_entity_poly.type
_entity_poly.pdbx_seq_one_letter_code
_entity_poly.pdbx_strand_id
1 'polypeptide(L)'
;MCPDALWGEISRVETVFDQNLCDHFIAIDYFTNSIRDDCEFLATECRSFLKAVLNPILKVCPSRSRLTARMGFHSEKILGLAPRSAFYVDTLEFPPYCKELK
;
A
#
# COMPACT_ATOMS: atom_id res chain seq x y z
N MET A 1 -6.93 -16.23 -0.17
CA MET A 1 -7.51 -14.99 0.38
C MET A 1 -6.71 -14.64 1.61
N CYS A 2 -6.25 -13.40 1.67
CA CYS A 2 -5.51 -12.90 2.84
C CYS A 2 -6.35 -13.07 4.11
N PRO A 3 -5.71 -13.21 5.27
CA PRO A 3 -6.45 -13.43 6.50
C PRO A 3 -7.42 -12.27 6.78
N ASP A 4 -8.71 -12.58 6.81
CA ASP A 4 -9.70 -11.70 7.41
C ASP A 4 -9.44 -11.61 8.92
N ALA A 5 -9.74 -10.46 9.52
CA ALA A 5 -9.66 -10.28 10.96
C ALA A 5 -10.68 -11.21 11.67
N LEU A 6 -10.26 -12.43 12.00
CA LEU A 6 -11.04 -13.37 12.79
C LEU A 6 -10.93 -12.97 14.26
N TRP A 7 -12.07 -12.62 14.86
CA TRP A 7 -12.19 -12.36 16.29
C TRP A 7 -12.23 -13.71 17.03
N GLY A 8 -11.06 -14.23 17.41
CA GLY A 8 -10.89 -15.44 18.21
C GLY A 8 -9.54 -16.11 17.97
N GLU A 9 -8.96 -16.73 19.01
CA GLU A 9 -7.69 -17.48 18.91
C GLU A 9 -7.88 -18.80 18.17
N ILE A 10 -7.97 -18.75 16.84
CA ILE A 10 -7.80 -19.91 15.97
C ILE A 10 -6.41 -19.78 15.37
N SER A 11 -5.49 -20.66 15.76
CA SER A 11 -4.16 -20.75 15.15
C SER A 11 -4.30 -21.20 13.70
N ARG A 12 -4.32 -20.25 12.76
CA ARG A 12 -4.31 -20.53 11.32
C ARG A 12 -2.89 -20.94 10.93
N VAL A 13 -2.72 -22.18 10.46
CA VAL A 13 -1.45 -22.62 9.86
C VAL A 13 -1.47 -22.16 8.41
N GLU A 14 -0.57 -21.25 8.06
CA GLU A 14 -0.39 -20.75 6.69
C GLU A 14 0.86 -21.33 6.07
N THR A 15 0.73 -21.85 4.85
CA THR A 15 1.87 -22.31 4.05
C THR A 15 2.46 -21.14 3.27
N VAL A 16 3.70 -21.31 2.78
CA VAL A 16 4.31 -20.37 1.82
C VAL A 16 3.44 -20.17 0.59
N PHE A 17 2.72 -21.21 0.16
CA PHE A 17 1.80 -21.13 -0.96
C PHE A 17 0.59 -20.23 -0.63
N ASP A 18 0.03 -20.34 0.57
CA ASP A 18 -1.06 -19.47 1.04
C ASP A 18 -0.63 -18.00 1.07
N GLN A 19 0.59 -17.72 1.57
CA GLN A 19 1.16 -16.38 1.58
C GLN A 19 1.33 -15.83 0.16
N ASN A 20 1.92 -16.61 -0.75
CA ASN A 20 2.11 -16.18 -2.15
C ASN A 20 0.78 -15.89 -2.84
N LEU A 21 -0.28 -16.66 -2.55
CA LEU A 21 -1.61 -16.38 -3.05
C LEU A 21 -2.18 -15.10 -2.43
N CYS A 22 -2.00 -14.88 -1.14
CA CYS A 22 -2.40 -13.62 -0.49
C CYS A 22 -1.69 -12.42 -1.13
N ASP A 23 -0.37 -12.45 -1.23
CA ASP A 23 0.44 -11.37 -1.82
C ASP A 23 0.04 -11.08 -3.28
N HIS A 24 -0.40 -12.10 -4.02
CA HIS A 24 -0.90 -11.94 -5.38
C HIS A 24 -2.29 -11.28 -5.41
N PHE A 25 -3.22 -11.74 -4.58
CA PHE A 25 -4.63 -11.31 -4.66
C PHE A 25 -4.93 -10.03 -3.88
N ILE A 26 -4.09 -9.63 -2.93
CA ILE A 26 -4.30 -8.42 -2.11
C ILE A 26 -4.43 -7.13 -2.95
N ALA A 27 -3.83 -7.10 -4.15
CA ALA A 27 -3.96 -5.98 -5.06
C ALA A 27 -5.43 -5.69 -5.45
N ILE A 28 -6.28 -6.73 -5.54
CA ILE A 28 -7.71 -6.61 -5.82
C ILE A 28 -8.43 -5.97 -4.62
N ASP A 29 -8.07 -6.38 -3.40
CA ASP A 29 -8.69 -5.86 -2.18
C ASP A 29 -8.31 -4.39 -1.95
N TYR A 30 -7.05 -4.04 -2.20
CA TYR A 30 -6.60 -2.64 -2.18
C TYR A 30 -7.34 -1.79 -3.22
N PHE A 31 -7.49 -2.28 -4.45
CA PHE A 31 -8.24 -1.57 -5.48
C PHE A 31 -9.71 -1.41 -5.07
N THR A 32 -10.34 -2.46 -4.57
CA THR A 32 -11.75 -2.44 -4.14
C THR A 32 -11.98 -1.45 -2.99
N ASN A 33 -11.11 -1.44 -1.98
CA ASN A 33 -11.21 -0.49 -0.87
C ASN A 33 -10.91 0.95 -1.30
N SER A 34 -10.07 1.16 -2.31
CA SER A 34 -9.77 2.49 -2.85
C SER A 34 -10.95 3.17 -3.56
N ILE A 35 -12.06 2.46 -3.78
CA ILE A 35 -13.30 3.05 -4.34
C ILE A 35 -14.05 3.86 -3.26
N ARG A 36 -13.82 3.56 -1.97
CA ARG A 36 -14.52 4.21 -0.88
C ARG A 36 -13.98 5.62 -0.65
N ASP A 37 -14.87 6.60 -0.52
CA ASP A 37 -14.49 7.99 -0.26
C ASP A 37 -13.86 8.21 1.13
N ASP A 38 -14.02 7.25 2.07
CA ASP A 38 -13.48 7.31 3.43
C ASP A 38 -12.09 6.66 3.58
N CYS A 39 -11.49 6.19 2.48
CA CYS A 39 -10.27 5.40 2.51
C CYS A 39 -9.30 5.78 1.38
N GLU A 40 -8.39 6.71 1.67
CA GLU A 40 -7.40 7.15 0.69
C GLU A 40 -6.05 6.44 0.85
N PHE A 41 -5.60 5.81 -0.24
CA PHE A 41 -4.26 5.24 -0.36
C PHE A 41 -3.30 6.27 -0.95
N LEU A 42 -2.75 7.14 -0.10
CA LEU A 42 -1.84 8.21 -0.53
C LEU A 42 -0.40 7.68 -0.64
N ALA A 43 0.09 7.53 -1.87
CA ALA A 43 1.44 7.10 -2.18
C ALA A 43 2.36 8.30 -2.44
N THR A 44 3.63 8.19 -2.05
CA THR A 44 4.65 9.24 -2.25
C THR A 44 5.67 8.81 -3.29
N GLU A 45 6.07 9.73 -4.18
CA GLU A 45 7.10 9.46 -5.19
C GLU A 45 8.49 9.31 -4.55
N CYS A 46 9.14 8.19 -4.81
CA CYS A 46 10.46 7.91 -4.27
C CYS A 46 11.31 7.17 -5.31
N ARG A 47 12.59 7.53 -5.41
CA ARG A 47 13.51 6.90 -6.38
C ARG A 47 13.85 5.44 -6.07
N SER A 48 13.62 4.94 -4.85
CA SER A 48 14.00 3.57 -4.46
C SER A 48 13.16 3.05 -3.31
N PHE A 49 12.64 1.83 -3.45
CA PHE A 49 11.93 1.07 -2.43
C PHE A 49 12.76 0.89 -1.15
N LEU A 50 14.05 0.54 -1.28
CA LEU A 50 14.97 0.37 -0.15
C LEU A 50 15.09 1.66 0.67
N LYS A 51 15.01 2.83 0.03
CA LYS A 51 15.03 4.12 0.73
C LYS A 51 13.70 4.49 1.39
N ALA A 52 12.59 3.95 0.89
CA ALA A 52 11.25 4.14 1.47
C ALA A 52 10.99 3.19 2.66
N VAL A 53 11.44 1.94 2.57
CA VAL A 53 11.06 0.86 3.50
C VAL A 53 12.18 0.49 4.51
N LEU A 54 13.46 0.52 4.15
CA LEU A 54 14.54 0.06 5.05
C LEU A 54 15.07 1.10 6.04
N ASN A 55 14.54 2.32 6.07
CA ASN A 55 14.91 3.28 7.09
C ASN A 55 13.74 3.51 8.07
N PRO A 56 13.62 2.68 9.13
CA PRO A 56 12.57 2.82 10.14
C PRO A 56 12.64 4.15 10.92
N ILE A 57 13.79 4.83 10.88
CA ILE A 57 14.01 6.15 11.53
C ILE A 57 13.57 7.29 10.60
N LEU A 58 13.70 7.13 9.28
CA LEU A 58 13.37 8.19 8.35
C LEU A 58 11.93 8.15 7.85
N LYS A 59 11.28 7.02 7.53
CA LYS A 59 9.89 6.95 6.96
C LYS A 59 9.54 8.08 5.97
N VAL A 60 10.55 8.66 5.34
CA VAL A 60 10.50 9.91 4.62
C VAL A 60 11.35 9.59 3.42
N CYS A 61 10.70 9.63 2.27
CA CYS A 61 11.43 9.50 1.03
C CYS A 61 12.52 10.57 1.01
N PRO A 62 13.79 10.18 0.86
CA PRO A 62 14.90 11.13 0.97
C PRO A 62 14.92 12.12 -0.20
N SER A 63 14.11 11.88 -1.23
CA SER A 63 13.76 12.89 -2.21
C SER A 63 12.91 13.98 -1.55
N ARG A 64 13.30 15.25 -1.73
CA ARG A 64 12.45 16.43 -1.45
C ARG A 64 11.12 16.45 -2.25
N SER A 65 10.76 15.35 -2.90
CA SER A 65 9.56 15.21 -3.71
C SER A 65 8.37 15.14 -2.77
N ARG A 66 7.56 16.20 -2.79
CA ARG A 66 6.25 16.24 -2.13
C ARG A 66 5.14 15.70 -3.03
N LEU A 67 5.52 15.06 -4.14
CA LEU A 67 4.56 14.57 -5.12
C LEU A 67 3.89 13.33 -4.54
N THR A 68 2.59 13.48 -4.28
CA THR A 68 1.74 12.38 -3.86
C THR A 68 0.79 11.98 -4.98
N ALA A 69 0.38 10.73 -4.95
CA ALA A 69 -0.57 10.16 -5.89
C ALA A 69 -1.52 9.23 -5.14
N ARG A 70 -2.79 9.18 -5.57
CA ARG A 70 -3.74 8.18 -5.07
C ARG A 70 -3.48 6.84 -5.77
N MET A 71 -3.35 5.77 -4.99
CA MET A 71 -3.34 4.41 -5.51
C MET A 71 -4.77 3.94 -5.76
N GLY A 72 -4.99 3.17 -6.82
CA GLY A 72 -6.27 2.51 -7.09
C GLY A 72 -7.23 3.34 -7.95
N PHE A 73 -8.52 3.29 -7.59
CA PHE A 73 -9.61 3.81 -8.42
C PHE A 73 -9.48 5.31 -8.73
N HIS A 74 -9.10 6.13 -7.73
CA HIS A 74 -8.92 7.57 -7.88
C HIS A 74 -7.53 7.99 -8.38
N SER A 75 -6.78 7.06 -8.99
CA SER A 75 -5.47 7.37 -9.56
C SER A 75 -5.59 8.28 -10.78
N GLU A 76 -4.67 9.23 -10.87
CA GLU A 76 -4.66 10.24 -11.93
C GLU A 76 -3.31 10.28 -12.64
N LYS A 77 -3.34 10.65 -13.92
CA LYS A 77 -2.12 10.84 -14.71
C LYS A 77 -1.40 12.10 -14.25
N ILE A 78 -0.17 11.95 -13.77
CA ILE A 78 0.69 13.08 -13.41
C ILE A 78 1.55 13.47 -14.62
N LEU A 79 1.42 14.71 -15.08
CA LEU A 79 2.18 15.25 -16.21
C LEU A 79 3.64 15.53 -15.81
N GLY A 80 4.57 15.27 -16.72
CA GLY A 80 5.99 15.54 -16.52
C GLY A 80 6.72 14.55 -15.61
N LEU A 81 6.12 13.40 -15.27
CA LEU A 81 6.81 12.33 -14.57
C LEU A 81 7.96 11.77 -15.40
N ALA A 82 9.10 11.55 -14.74
CA ALA A 82 10.21 10.86 -15.35
C ALA A 82 9.83 9.39 -15.65
N PRO A 83 10.40 8.77 -16.69
CA PRO A 83 10.24 7.35 -16.92
C PRO A 83 10.67 6.54 -15.68
N ARG A 84 9.89 5.51 -15.34
CA ARG A 84 10.13 4.65 -14.17
C ARG A 84 10.05 5.35 -12.81
N SER A 85 9.35 6.50 -12.71
CA SER A 85 8.92 7.03 -11.42
C SER A 85 8.12 5.97 -10.65
N ALA A 86 8.44 5.81 -9.36
CA ALA A 86 7.81 4.84 -8.49
C ALA A 86 7.21 5.55 -7.28
N PHE A 87 6.03 5.09 -6.88
CA PHE A 87 5.30 5.61 -5.73
C PHE A 87 5.15 4.49 -4.72
N TYR A 88 5.29 4.83 -3.44
CA TYR A 88 5.20 3.87 -2.35
C TYR A 88 4.15 4.34 -1.35
N VAL A 89 3.36 3.40 -0.87
CA VAL A 89 2.33 3.58 0.14
C VAL A 89 2.47 2.46 1.14
N ASP A 90 2.29 2.79 2.41
CA ASP A 90 2.15 1.77 3.45
C ASP A 90 0.66 1.49 3.66
N THR A 91 0.29 0.21 3.70
CA THR A 91 -1.06 -0.24 4.04
C THR A 91 -1.11 -0.79 5.46
N LEU A 92 -2.31 -0.95 6.00
CA LEU A 92 -2.56 -1.79 7.16
C LEU A 92 -2.67 -3.26 6.73
N GLU A 93 -2.55 -4.16 7.69
CA GLU A 93 -2.70 -5.60 7.49
C GLU A 93 -4.14 -6.01 7.19
N PHE A 94 -5.12 -5.26 7.70
CA PHE A 94 -6.55 -5.58 7.61
C PHE A 94 -7.36 -4.47 6.92
N PRO A 95 -8.53 -4.79 6.34
CA PRO A 95 -9.44 -3.79 5.79
C PRO A 95 -9.76 -2.68 6.80
N PRO A 96 -9.89 -1.42 6.34
CA PRO A 96 -9.93 -1.00 4.95
C PRO A 96 -8.54 -0.81 4.30
N TYR A 97 -7.47 -1.27 4.94
CA TYR A 97 -6.07 -1.24 4.49
C TYR A 97 -5.43 0.15 4.31
N CYS A 98 -6.19 1.22 4.14
CA CYS A 98 -5.68 2.58 4.20
C CYS A 98 -5.34 2.98 5.65
N LYS A 99 -4.39 3.91 5.78
CA LYS A 99 -4.11 4.59 7.05
C LYS A 99 -5.02 5.82 7.16
N GLU A 100 -5.61 6.06 8.33
CA GLU A 100 -6.37 7.28 8.58
C GLU A 100 -5.51 8.53 8.30
N LEU A 101 -6.11 9.53 7.64
CA LEU A 101 -5.49 10.84 7.41
C LEU A 101 -5.29 11.52 8.79
N LYS A 102 -4.03 11.71 9.19
CA LYS A 102 -3.68 12.55 10.36
C LYS A 102 -3.66 14.02 10.00
#